data_AF-A0A7C0Y9Y3-F1
#
_entry.id   AF-A0A7C0Y9Y3-F1
#
_cell.length_a   1.000
_cell.length_b   1.000
_cell.length_c   1.000
_cell.angle_alpha   90.00
_cell.angle_beta   90.00
_cell.angle_gamma   90.00
#
_symmetry.space_group_name_H-M   'P 1'
#
loop_
_entity.id
_entity.type
_entity.pdbx_description
1 polymer ?
#
loop_
_entity_poly.entity_id
_entity_poly.type
_entity_poly.pdbx_seq_one_letter_code
_entity_poly.pdbx_strand_id
1 'polypeptide(L)'
;DITRTICNHMTKNIYANIRNIQSEIIDSIKDGSLGKDIESLYETLMKRDNFKIAHKCYHGIGLEVHEPLPEVIKKDMILCVEVGAYFPGRFGVRIEDMIRVRKNKAEVLSNF
;
A
#
# COMPACT_ATOMS: atom_id res chain seq x y z
N ASP A 1 -6.45 4.20 9.11
CA ASP A 1 -7.22 3.41 8.15
C ASP A 1 -6.70 1.99 8.10
N ILE A 2 -7.55 1.01 7.84
CA ILE A 2 -7.16 -0.40 7.72
C ILE A 2 -8.17 -1.14 6.85
N THR A 3 -7.64 -1.91 5.90
CA THR A 3 -8.40 -2.88 5.10
C THR A 3 -7.77 -4.27 5.26
N ARG A 4 -8.63 -5.27 5.48
CA ARG A 4 -8.26 -6.70 5.48
C ARG A 4 -9.22 -7.49 4.59
N THR A 5 -8.66 -8.47 3.89
CA THR A 5 -9.44 -9.44 3.12
C THR A 5 -9.32 -10.82 3.79
N ILE A 6 -10.44 -11.39 4.23
CA ILE A 6 -10.49 -12.78 4.73
C ILE A 6 -10.66 -13.70 3.52
N CYS A 7 -9.75 -14.68 3.38
CA CYS A 7 -9.62 -15.45 2.15
C CYS A 7 -10.20 -16.86 2.23
N ASN A 8 -10.74 -17.32 1.10
CA ASN A 8 -11.00 -18.73 0.85
C ASN A 8 -9.91 -19.32 -0.06
N HIS A 9 -10.06 -20.58 -0.47
CA HIS A 9 -9.06 -21.25 -1.33
C HIS A 9 -8.86 -20.55 -2.70
N MET A 10 -9.88 -19.88 -3.24
CA MET A 10 -9.78 -19.19 -4.53
C MET A 10 -9.00 -17.87 -4.43
N THR A 11 -9.09 -17.16 -3.30
CA THR A 11 -8.47 -15.83 -3.13
C THR A 11 -7.12 -15.88 -2.44
N LYS A 12 -6.74 -17.01 -1.82
CA LYS A 12 -5.51 -17.15 -1.02
C LYS A 12 -4.23 -16.77 -1.78
N ASN A 13 -4.09 -17.22 -3.04
CA ASN A 13 -2.90 -16.91 -3.84
C ASN A 13 -2.85 -15.42 -4.19
N ILE A 14 -3.96 -14.85 -4.66
CA ILE A 14 -4.05 -13.42 -4.96
C ILE A 14 -3.75 -12.58 -3.72
N TYR A 15 -4.26 -12.97 -2.56
CA TYR A 15 -3.94 -12.31 -1.30
C TYR A 15 -2.45 -12.35 -0.97
N ALA A 16 -1.79 -13.49 -1.15
CA ALA A 16 -0.35 -13.59 -0.93
C ALA A 16 0.44 -12.66 -1.88
N ASN A 17 0.08 -12.59 -3.16
CA ASN A 17 0.68 -11.64 -4.11
C ASN A 17 0.48 -10.18 -3.68
N ILE A 18 -0.76 -9.79 -3.35
CA ILE A 18 -1.09 -8.42 -2.94
C ILE A 18 -0.37 -8.05 -1.64
N ARG A 19 -0.26 -8.98 -0.70
CA ARG A 19 0.50 -8.80 0.55
C ARG A 19 1.99 -8.59 0.26
N ASN A 20 2.56 -9.34 -0.67
CA ASN A 20 3.97 -9.19 -1.04
C ASN A 20 4.21 -7.82 -1.70
N ILE A 21 3.36 -7.41 -2.64
CA ILE A 21 3.46 -6.09 -3.29
C ILE A 21 3.37 -4.97 -2.25
N GLN A 22 2.40 -5.04 -1.34
CA GLN A 22 2.25 -4.06 -0.26
C GLN A 22 3.49 -4.02 0.64
N SER A 23 4.04 -5.18 1.02
CA SER A 23 5.26 -5.25 1.83
C SER A 23 6.47 -4.65 1.11
N GLU A 24 6.64 -4.91 -0.19
CA GLU A 24 7.71 -4.32 -1.01
C GLU A 24 7.59 -2.79 -1.07
N ILE A 25 6.36 -2.26 -1.17
CA ILE A 25 6.09 -0.82 -1.14
C ILE A 25 6.44 -0.24 0.25
N ILE A 26 5.95 -0.83 1.33
CA ILE A 26 6.22 -0.36 2.70
C ILE A 26 7.73 -0.34 2.98
N ASP A 27 8.44 -1.38 2.56
CA ASP A 27 9.89 -1.51 2.74
C ASP A 27 10.70 -0.46 1.96
N SER A 28 10.13 0.09 0.88
CA SER A 28 10.74 1.17 0.08
C SER A 28 10.59 2.57 0.70
N ILE A 29 9.66 2.73 1.63
CA ILE A 29 9.30 4.03 2.21
C ILE A 29 10.21 4.37 3.38
N LYS A 30 10.87 5.54 3.27
CA LYS A 30 11.74 6.09 4.30
C LYS A 30 11.79 7.62 4.21
N ASP A 31 12.45 8.26 5.16
CA ASP A 31 12.69 9.69 5.14
C ASP A 31 13.38 10.12 3.83
N GLY A 32 12.79 11.09 3.13
CA GLY A 32 13.26 11.60 1.86
C GLY A 32 12.76 10.86 0.62
N SER A 33 11.96 9.79 0.74
CA SER A 33 11.34 9.13 -0.41
C SER A 33 10.47 10.12 -1.20
N LEU A 34 10.53 10.07 -2.53
CA LEU A 34 9.66 10.87 -3.40
C LEU A 34 8.37 10.08 -3.66
N GLY A 35 7.23 10.77 -3.59
CA GLY A 35 5.93 10.15 -3.82
C GLY A 35 5.81 9.47 -5.19
N LYS A 36 6.41 10.07 -6.22
CA LYS A 36 6.46 9.53 -7.59
C LYS A 36 7.25 8.21 -7.70
N ASP A 37 8.28 8.01 -6.87
CA ASP A 37 9.10 6.80 -6.91
C ASP A 37 8.31 5.62 -6.31
N ILE A 38 7.49 5.90 -5.30
CA ILE A 38 6.56 4.93 -4.70
C ILE A 38 5.46 4.56 -5.70
N GLU A 39 4.87 5.55 -6.39
CA GLU A 39 3.87 5.29 -7.45
C GLU A 39 4.48 4.46 -8.61
N SER A 40 5.70 4.78 -9.06
CA SER A 40 6.42 4.02 -10.10
C SER A 40 6.76 2.59 -9.69
N LEU A 41 7.17 2.38 -8.43
CA LEU A 41 7.38 1.05 -7.87
C LEU A 41 6.08 0.25 -7.88
N TYR A 42 4.98 0.84 -7.43
CA TYR A 42 3.67 0.19 -7.44
C TYR A 42 3.23 -0.20 -8.86
N GLU A 43 3.40 0.68 -9.84
CA GLU A 43 3.11 0.36 -11.24
C GLU A 43 3.94 -0.84 -11.75
N THR A 44 5.22 -0.86 -11.43
CA THR A 44 6.14 -1.95 -11.79
C THR A 44 5.70 -3.28 -11.17
N LEU A 45 5.38 -3.29 -9.88
CA LEU A 45 4.96 -4.48 -9.14
C LEU A 45 3.61 -5.02 -9.60
N MET A 46 2.63 -4.14 -9.83
CA MET A 46 1.32 -4.54 -10.35
C MET A 46 1.45 -5.12 -11.76
N LYS A 47 2.29 -4.53 -12.62
CA LYS A 47 2.57 -5.04 -13.96
C LYS A 47 3.29 -6.39 -13.92
N ARG A 48 4.27 -6.57 -13.03
CA ARG A 48 5.02 -7.83 -12.84
C ARG A 48 4.06 -9.00 -12.59
N ASP A 49 3.05 -8.79 -11.76
CA ASP A 49 2.10 -9.82 -11.34
C ASP A 49 0.82 -9.84 -12.20
N ASN A 50 0.77 -9.06 -13.28
CA ASN A 50 -0.36 -8.92 -14.21
C ASN A 50 -1.68 -8.43 -13.58
N PHE A 51 -1.59 -7.52 -12.60
CA PHE A 51 -2.74 -6.86 -12.01
C PHE A 51 -3.01 -5.48 -12.63
N LYS A 52 -4.30 -5.12 -12.73
CA LYS A 52 -4.72 -3.78 -13.15
C LYS A 52 -4.75 -2.83 -11.96
N ILE A 53 -4.24 -1.63 -12.16
CA ILE A 53 -4.28 -0.56 -11.16
C ILE A 53 -5.66 0.07 -11.16
N ALA A 54 -6.31 0.13 -9.99
CA ALA A 54 -7.64 0.72 -9.82
C ALA A 54 -7.64 2.05 -9.04
N HIS A 55 -6.60 2.29 -8.25
CA HIS A 55 -6.45 3.45 -7.37
C HIS A 55 -4.97 3.68 -7.04
N LYS A 56 -4.65 4.81 -6.39
CA LYS A 56 -3.32 5.09 -5.84
C LYS A 56 -2.98 4.11 -4.72
N CYS A 57 -1.70 3.82 -4.52
CA CYS A 57 -1.26 2.84 -3.51
C CYS A 57 -1.05 3.39 -2.11
N TYR A 58 -1.13 4.71 -1.90
CA TYR A 58 -1.04 5.31 -0.58
C TYR A 58 -1.71 6.68 -0.49
N HIS A 59 -2.01 7.10 0.73
CA HIS A 59 -2.46 8.46 1.07
C HIS A 59 -1.97 8.88 2.46
N GLY A 60 -2.04 10.17 2.77
CA GLY A 60 -1.77 10.72 4.10
C GLY A 60 -2.98 10.55 5.02
N ILE A 61 -2.74 10.47 6.32
CA ILE A 61 -3.78 10.36 7.34
C ILE A 61 -3.41 11.13 8.61
N GLY A 62 -4.42 11.77 9.21
CA GLY A 62 -4.26 12.58 10.42
C GLY A 62 -5.61 13.06 10.96
N LEU A 63 -5.89 14.36 10.87
CA LEU A 63 -7.20 14.89 11.27
C LEU A 63 -8.28 14.48 10.27
N GLU A 64 -7.91 14.39 9.00
CA GLU A 64 -8.74 13.82 7.94
C GLU A 64 -8.27 12.42 7.58
N VAL A 65 -9.19 11.60 7.05
CA VAL A 65 -8.85 10.24 6.58
C VAL A 65 -7.91 10.31 5.37
N HIS A 66 -8.12 11.30 4.48
CA HIS A 66 -7.27 11.58 3.33
C HIS A 66 -6.71 13.00 3.43
N GLU A 67 -5.45 13.13 3.83
CA GLU A 67 -4.75 14.42 3.87
C GLU A 67 -3.82 14.59 2.65
N PRO A 68 -3.69 15.82 2.11
CA PRO A 68 -2.70 16.12 1.09
C PRO A 68 -1.28 15.83 1.57
N LEU A 69 -0.47 15.20 0.72
CA LEU A 69 0.94 14.93 1.01
C LEU A 69 1.87 15.86 0.23
N PRO A 70 3.02 16.24 0.82
CA PRO A 70 4.08 16.90 0.07
C PRO A 70 4.74 15.91 -0.92
N GLU A 71 5.46 16.45 -1.91
CA GLU A 71 6.19 15.63 -2.89
C GLU A 71 7.26 14.73 -2.24
N VAL A 72 7.89 15.23 -1.17
CA VAL A 72 8.93 14.53 -0.41
C VAL A 72 8.34 14.03 0.91
N ILE A 73 8.32 12.72 1.08
CA ILE A 73 7.90 12.07 2.33
C ILE A 73 8.96 12.29 3.40
N LYS A 74 8.54 12.69 4.60
CA LYS A 74 9.42 13.00 5.73
C LYS A 74 9.22 12.06 6.89
N LYS A 75 10.27 11.90 7.69
CA LYS A 75 10.22 11.21 8.97
C LYS A 75 9.01 11.64 9.80
N ASP A 76 8.38 10.66 10.45
CA ASP A 76 7.23 10.79 11.34
C ASP A 76 5.89 11.14 10.67
N MET A 77 5.85 11.32 9.34
CA MET A 77 4.58 11.28 8.60
C MET A 77 3.90 9.92 8.74
N ILE A 78 2.57 9.95 8.81
CA ILE A 78 1.73 8.76 8.84
C ILE A 78 1.06 8.61 7.47
N LEU A 79 1.24 7.45 6.86
CA LEU A 79 0.67 7.11 5.57
C LEU A 79 -0.16 5.83 5.70
N CYS A 80 -1.21 5.69 4.91
CA CYS A 80 -1.84 4.40 4.66
C CYS A 80 -1.30 3.85 3.34
N VAL A 81 -0.79 2.63 3.33
CA VAL A 81 -0.39 1.93 2.10
C VAL A 81 -1.44 0.88 1.77
N GLU A 82 -2.22 1.12 0.71
CA GLU A 82 -3.33 0.26 0.26
C GLU A 82 -3.06 -0.33 -1.12
N VAL A 83 -3.01 -1.65 -1.22
CA VAL A 83 -2.81 -2.37 -2.50
C VAL A 83 -4.03 -3.24 -2.76
N GLY A 84 -4.60 -3.09 -3.96
CA GLY A 84 -5.83 -3.77 -4.36
C GLY A 84 -5.75 -4.41 -5.73
N ALA A 85 -6.34 -5.60 -5.89
CA ALA A 85 -6.62 -6.22 -7.17
C ALA A 85 -8.09 -6.61 -7.27
N TYR A 86 -8.71 -6.29 -8.40
CA TYR A 86 -10.16 -6.41 -8.61
C TYR A 86 -10.45 -7.20 -9.88
N PHE A 87 -11.30 -8.21 -9.74
CA PHE A 87 -11.72 -9.10 -10.83
C PHE A 87 -13.23 -8.96 -11.02
N PRO A 88 -13.68 -8.14 -12.01
CA PRO A 88 -15.09 -7.85 -12.22
C PRO A 88 -15.96 -9.11 -12.30
N GLY A 89 -17.10 -9.08 -11.61
CA GLY A 89 -18.02 -10.22 -11.54
C GLY A 89 -17.54 -11.42 -10.73
N ARG A 90 -16.39 -11.33 -10.04
CA ARG A 90 -15.81 -12.43 -9.25
C ARG A 90 -15.53 -12.00 -7.81
N PHE A 91 -14.42 -11.33 -7.58
CA PHE A 91 -13.97 -10.91 -6.24
C PHE A 91 -12.94 -9.78 -6.33
N GLY A 92 -12.60 -9.20 -5.19
CA GLY A 92 -11.46 -8.29 -5.03
C GLY A 92 -10.67 -8.65 -3.78
N VAL A 93 -9.40 -8.25 -3.77
CA VAL A 93 -8.53 -8.34 -2.60
C VAL A 93 -7.90 -6.99 -2.40
N ARG A 94 -8.03 -6.42 -1.19
CA ARG A 94 -7.29 -5.24 -0.76
C ARG A 94 -6.69 -5.46 0.61
N ILE A 95 -5.47 -4.97 0.79
CA ILE A 95 -4.75 -4.96 2.06
C ILE A 95 -4.23 -3.55 2.26
N GLU A 96 -4.45 -3.01 3.45
CA GLU A 96 -4.06 -1.66 3.80
C GLU A 96 -3.55 -1.59 5.23
N ASP A 97 -2.42 -0.92 5.40
CA ASP A 97 -1.80 -0.68 6.70
C ASP A 97 -1.37 0.77 6.86
N MET A 98 -1.59 1.30 8.06
CA MET A 98 -0.96 2.54 8.49
C MET A 98 0.51 2.29 8.81
N ILE A 99 1.36 3.19 8.32
CA ILE A 99 2.79 3.20 8.56
C ILE A 99 3.25 4.55 9.10
N ARG A 100 4.27 4.53 9.95
CA ARG A 100 5.05 5.71 10.33
C ARG A 100 6.37 5.71 9.59
N VAL A 101 6.65 6.78 8.86
CA VAL A 101 7.92 6.93 8.13
C VAL A 101 9.07 7.05 9.14
N ARG A 102 10.09 6.21 9.01
CA ARG A 102 11.35 6.34 9.78
C ARG A 102 12.52 6.63 8.85
N LYS A 103 13.71 6.85 9.43
CA LYS A 103 14.94 7.18 8.71
C LYS A 103 15.31 6.16 7.62
N ASN A 104 15.17 4.87 7.93
CA ASN A 104 15.65 3.79 7.05
C ASN A 104 14.53 2.94 6.45
N LYS A 105 13.51 2.63 7.24
CA LYS A 105 12.39 1.76 6.88
C LYS A 105 11.15 2.18 7.66
N ALA A 106 9.99 2.20 7.03
CA ALA A 106 8.74 2.51 7.71
C ALA A 106 8.39 1.48 8.80
N GLU A 107 7.69 1.95 9.83
CA GLU A 107 7.15 1.13 10.91
C GLU A 107 5.66 0.93 10.67
N VAL A 108 5.20 -0.32 10.62
CA VAL A 108 3.77 -0.63 10.53
C VAL A 108 3.12 -0.41 11.90
N LEU A 109 2.03 0.37 11.93
CA LEU A 109 1.29 0.72 13.15
C LEU A 109 0.05 -0.16 13.37
N SER A 110 -0.40 -0.84 12.32
CA SER A 110 -1.60 -1.66 12.34
C SER A 110 -1.22 -3.11 12.67
N ASN A 111 -1.84 -3.68 13.70
CA ASN A 111 -1.61 -5.06 14.12
C ASN A 111 -2.94 -5.82 14.05
N PHE A 112 -3.09 -6.68 13.04
CA PHE A 112 -4.29 -7.46 12.78
C PHE A 112 -3.96 -8.76 12.07
#